data_AF-A0A420IZS0-F1
#
_entry.id   AF-A0A420IZS0-F1
#
_cell.length_a   1.000
_cell.length_b   1.000
_cell.length_c   1.000
_cell.angle_alpha   90.00
_cell.angle_beta   90.00
_cell.angle_gamma   90.00
#
_symmetry.space_group_name_H-M   'P 1'
#
loop_
_entity.id
_entity.type
_entity.pdbx_description
1 polymer ?
#
loop_
_entity_poly.entity_id
_entity_poly.type
_entity_poly.pdbx_seq_one_letter_code
_entity_poly.pdbx_strand_id
1 'polypeptide(L)'
;MADTAVNLHKAHLTTVEHATLQEKVKRETTRKKASRRSIHKGGAAANTGDLRERIKIRDETERVESLRKVKKALRIAINKSTQALRVAGVAAWKENKEKKKRVAACLARSDSPAPTDLLLLGEPDKNPTILEAASMTPEGHHEYLHAVLQVEKESNRELEGELEGKLIEFPELKAREIFTRLGNTYQREDVGVKYIESSPIRETFVESSDVESDAGSIDSISRNADLSHLIIYRNPV
;
A
#
# COMPACT_ATOMS: atom_id res chain seq x y z
N MET A 1 21.11 -2.43 -91.39
CA MET A 1 19.80 -2.14 -90.74
C MET A 1 19.22 -3.33 -89.97
N ALA A 2 19.57 -4.58 -90.31
CA ALA A 2 19.10 -5.76 -89.54
C ALA A 2 19.72 -5.83 -88.12
N ASP A 3 21.03 -5.59 -87.99
CA ASP A 3 21.73 -5.70 -86.70
C ASP A 3 21.27 -4.67 -85.65
N THR A 4 20.91 -3.47 -86.10
CA THR A 4 20.36 -2.42 -85.22
C THR A 4 18.99 -2.80 -84.66
N ALA A 5 18.14 -3.44 -85.48
CA ALA A 5 16.81 -3.91 -85.05
C ALA A 5 16.92 -5.10 -84.07
N VAL A 6 17.87 -6.01 -84.31
CA VAL A 6 18.16 -7.14 -83.41
C VAL A 6 18.70 -6.64 -82.08
N ASN A 7 19.61 -5.66 -82.07
CA ASN A 7 20.15 -5.09 -80.84
C ASN A 7 19.09 -4.30 -80.06
N LEU A 8 18.17 -3.60 -80.74
CA LEU A 8 17.03 -2.95 -80.10
C LEU A 8 16.10 -3.95 -79.42
N HIS A 9 15.79 -5.08 -80.08
CA HIS A 9 14.97 -6.13 -79.49
C HIS A 9 15.64 -6.78 -78.28
N LYS A 10 16.96 -7.03 -78.34
CA LYS A 10 17.73 -7.52 -77.20
C LYS A 10 17.68 -6.53 -76.03
N ALA A 11 17.88 -5.24 -76.28
CA ALA A 11 17.78 -4.21 -75.25
C ALA A 11 16.36 -4.09 -74.65
N HIS A 12 15.32 -4.28 -75.47
CA HIS A 12 13.95 -4.32 -74.98
C HIS A 12 13.71 -5.52 -74.07
N LEU A 13 14.21 -6.71 -74.46
CA LEU A 13 14.09 -7.93 -73.66
C LEU A 13 14.77 -7.76 -72.30
N THR A 14 16.00 -7.24 -72.26
CA THR A 14 16.72 -7.02 -71.00
C THR A 14 16.01 -6.00 -70.11
N THR A 15 15.44 -4.95 -70.71
CA THR A 15 14.66 -3.95 -69.96
C THR A 15 13.43 -4.57 -69.31
N VAL A 16 12.71 -5.43 -70.04
CA VAL A 16 11.55 -6.17 -69.52
C VAL A 16 11.97 -7.11 -68.40
N GLU A 17 13.06 -7.86 -68.57
CA GLU A 17 13.59 -8.75 -67.53
C GLU A 17 13.96 -7.98 -66.26
N HIS A 18 14.69 -6.87 -66.37
CA HIS A 18 15.04 -6.04 -65.23
C HIS A 18 13.80 -5.47 -64.53
N ALA A 19 12.80 -5.00 -65.28
CA ALA A 19 11.55 -4.50 -64.71
C ALA A 19 10.80 -5.60 -63.92
N THR A 20 10.73 -6.82 -64.47
CA THR A 20 10.09 -7.95 -63.78
C THR A 20 10.83 -8.37 -62.51
N LEU A 21 12.17 -8.32 -62.51
CA LEU A 21 12.98 -8.62 -61.33
C LEU A 21 12.79 -7.57 -60.22
N GLN A 22 12.81 -6.29 -60.58
CA GLN A 22 12.54 -5.21 -59.62
C GLN A 22 11.16 -5.35 -58.98
N GLU A 23 10.15 -5.70 -59.79
CA GLU A 23 8.79 -5.90 -59.31
C GLU A 23 8.69 -7.11 -58.37
N LYS A 24 9.41 -8.21 -58.65
CA LYS A 24 9.50 -9.35 -57.71
C LYS A 24 10.14 -8.96 -56.38
N VAL A 25 11.22 -8.18 -56.39
CA VAL A 25 11.87 -7.69 -55.17
C VAL A 25 10.95 -6.79 -54.35
N LYS A 26 10.21 -5.89 -55.00
CA LYS A 26 9.20 -5.04 -54.34
C LYS A 26 8.08 -5.89 -53.73
N ARG A 27 7.59 -6.90 -54.44
CA ARG A 27 6.57 -7.84 -53.92
C ARG A 27 7.07 -8.67 -52.77
N GLU A 28 8.33 -9.12 -52.78
CA GLU A 28 8.89 -9.87 -51.65
C GLU A 28 9.12 -9.00 -50.42
N THR A 29 9.60 -7.76 -50.59
CA THR A 29 9.81 -6.85 -49.46
C THR A 29 8.47 -6.42 -48.84
N THR A 30 7.46 -6.15 -49.66
CA THR A 30 6.09 -5.90 -49.18
C THR A 30 5.46 -7.15 -48.56
N ARG A 31 5.64 -8.34 -49.14
CA ARG A 31 5.20 -9.62 -48.53
C ARG A 31 5.87 -9.86 -47.19
N LYS A 32 7.18 -9.57 -47.04
CA LYS A 32 7.90 -9.68 -45.76
C LYS A 32 7.37 -8.69 -44.72
N LYS A 33 7.01 -7.46 -45.13
CA LYS A 33 6.41 -6.44 -44.25
C LYS A 33 4.95 -6.73 -43.88
N ALA A 34 4.14 -7.20 -44.83
CA ALA A 34 2.71 -7.50 -44.67
C ALA A 34 2.46 -8.90 -44.09
N SER A 35 3.46 -9.78 -44.12
CA SER A 35 3.39 -11.06 -43.42
C SER A 35 3.32 -10.80 -41.93
N ARG A 36 2.16 -11.11 -41.35
CA ARG A 36 1.88 -11.10 -39.91
C ARG A 36 2.75 -12.07 -39.10
N ARG A 37 3.67 -12.80 -39.76
CA ARG A 37 4.75 -13.60 -39.17
C ARG A 37 6.10 -12.88 -39.14
N SER A 38 6.15 -11.58 -39.37
CA SER A 38 7.28 -10.79 -38.87
C SER A 38 7.17 -10.76 -37.34
N ILE A 39 7.74 -11.80 -36.72
CA ILE A 39 8.02 -11.81 -35.30
C ILE A 39 9.06 -10.70 -35.14
N HIS A 40 8.61 -9.51 -34.74
CA HIS A 40 9.50 -8.50 -34.19
C HIS A 40 10.38 -9.22 -33.16
N LYS A 41 11.66 -9.44 -33.47
CA LYS A 41 12.63 -9.86 -32.45
C LYS A 41 12.58 -8.74 -31.40
N GLY A 42 12.07 -9.10 -30.22
CA GLY A 42 11.52 -8.19 -29.23
C GLY A 42 12.38 -6.96 -28.97
N GLY A 43 11.72 -5.81 -28.79
CA GLY A 43 12.38 -4.61 -28.33
C GLY A 43 13.01 -4.81 -26.95
N ALA A 44 14.15 -4.15 -26.70
CA ALA A 44 14.92 -3.90 -25.47
C ALA A 44 15.12 -5.01 -24.40
N ALA A 45 14.20 -5.95 -24.21
CA ALA A 45 14.35 -7.16 -23.39
C ALA A 45 14.54 -8.37 -24.32
N ALA A 46 15.64 -8.39 -25.08
CA ALA A 46 15.93 -9.50 -25.99
C ALA A 46 16.47 -10.74 -25.26
N ASN A 47 16.83 -10.61 -23.98
CA ASN A 47 17.37 -11.69 -23.15
C ASN A 47 16.38 -12.05 -22.02
N THR A 48 16.05 -13.34 -21.92
CA THR A 48 15.18 -13.88 -20.84
C THR A 48 15.81 -13.71 -19.46
N GLY A 49 17.15 -13.62 -19.38
CA GLY A 49 17.88 -13.28 -18.15
C GLY A 49 17.51 -11.89 -17.62
N ASP A 50 17.62 -10.86 -18.46
CA ASP A 50 17.32 -9.48 -18.11
C ASP A 50 15.86 -9.31 -17.63
N LEU A 51 14.91 -10.06 -18.21
CA LEU A 51 13.52 -10.04 -17.76
C LEU A 51 13.36 -10.61 -16.35
N ARG A 52 14.04 -11.73 -16.04
CA ARG A 52 14.02 -12.34 -14.71
C ARG A 52 14.66 -11.42 -13.67
N GLU A 53 15.77 -10.78 -14.01
CA GLU A 53 16.42 -9.81 -13.14
C GLU A 53 15.52 -8.60 -12.86
N ARG A 54 14.83 -8.08 -13.88
CA ARG A 54 13.88 -6.97 -13.69
C ARG A 54 12.67 -7.35 -12.82
N ILE A 55 12.19 -8.58 -12.91
CA ILE A 55 11.13 -9.10 -12.03
C ILE A 55 11.66 -9.18 -10.60
N LYS A 56 12.84 -9.79 -10.40
CA LYS A 56 13.46 -9.91 -9.08
C LYS A 56 13.69 -8.55 -8.40
N ILE A 57 14.21 -7.57 -9.14
CA ILE A 57 14.41 -6.21 -8.62
C ILE A 57 13.08 -5.60 -8.22
N ARG A 58 12.03 -5.75 -9.02
CA ARG A 58 10.70 -5.23 -8.71
C ARG A 58 10.15 -5.88 -7.43
N ASP A 59 10.14 -7.19 -7.37
CA ASP A 59 9.61 -7.94 -6.24
C ASP A 59 10.34 -7.56 -4.96
N GLU A 60 11.67 -7.43 -5.00
CA GLU A 60 12.47 -6.97 -3.87
C GLU A 60 12.12 -5.54 -3.44
N THR A 61 11.96 -4.62 -4.39
CA THR A 61 11.53 -3.25 -4.06
C THR A 61 10.13 -3.21 -3.45
N GLU A 62 9.20 -4.00 -3.96
CA GLU A 62 7.83 -4.09 -3.44
C GLU A 62 7.80 -4.69 -2.02
N ARG A 63 8.63 -5.71 -1.74
CA ARG A 63 8.83 -6.29 -0.40
C ARG A 63 9.38 -5.28 0.59
N VAL A 64 10.44 -4.56 0.23
CA VAL A 64 11.04 -3.55 1.09
C VAL A 64 10.03 -2.43 1.39
N GLU A 65 9.27 -2.02 0.38
CA GLU A 65 8.21 -1.02 0.56
C GLU A 65 7.05 -1.51 1.43
N SER A 66 6.60 -2.75 1.25
CA SER A 66 5.50 -3.31 2.04
C SER A 66 5.89 -3.41 3.51
N LEU A 67 7.08 -3.95 3.81
CA LEU A 67 7.63 -4.02 5.17
C LEU A 67 7.77 -2.62 5.78
N ARG A 68 8.26 -1.65 5.02
CA ARG A 68 8.37 -0.25 5.47
C ARG A 68 7.00 0.35 5.79
N LYS A 69 5.97 0.09 4.98
CA LYS A 69 4.60 0.58 5.19
C LYS A 69 4.01 0.01 6.48
N VAL A 70 4.14 -1.30 6.70
CA VAL A 70 3.58 -1.96 7.88
C VAL A 70 4.30 -1.54 9.17
N LYS A 71 5.64 -1.47 9.17
CA LYS A 71 6.40 -0.93 10.31
C LYS A 71 6.06 0.54 10.60
N LYS A 72 5.82 1.35 9.57
CA LYS A 72 5.36 2.73 9.73
C LYS A 72 3.97 2.77 10.38
N ALA A 73 3.04 1.91 9.97
CA ALA A 73 1.71 1.83 10.57
C ALA A 73 1.76 1.47 12.06
N LEU A 74 2.55 0.47 12.44
CA LEU A 74 2.77 0.10 13.85
C LEU A 74 3.28 1.28 14.68
N ARG A 75 4.31 1.97 14.20
CA ARG A 75 4.86 3.16 14.87
C ARG A 75 3.84 4.31 14.96
N ILE A 76 3.01 4.51 13.94
CA ILE A 76 1.92 5.50 13.99
C ILE A 76 0.93 5.14 15.10
N ALA A 77 0.58 3.86 15.24
CA ALA A 77 -0.33 3.41 16.29
C ALA A 77 0.24 3.69 17.69
N ILE A 78 1.50 3.32 17.93
CA ILE A 78 2.22 3.60 19.19
C ILE A 78 2.30 5.10 19.49
N ASN A 79 2.61 5.91 18.48
CA ASN A 79 2.70 7.35 18.67
C ASN A 79 1.33 7.97 18.98
N LYS A 80 0.25 7.45 18.38
CA LYS A 80 -1.12 7.88 18.66
C LYS A 80 -1.53 7.54 20.10
N SER A 81 -1.26 6.33 20.58
CA SER A 81 -1.55 5.94 21.97
C SER A 81 -0.76 6.78 22.96
N THR A 82 0.55 6.94 22.73
CA THR A 82 1.42 7.81 23.54
C THR A 82 0.89 9.24 23.61
N GLN A 83 0.48 9.80 22.46
CA GLN A 83 -0.06 11.16 22.41
C GLN A 83 -1.43 11.26 23.13
N ALA A 84 -2.28 10.23 23.02
CA ALA A 84 -3.55 10.19 23.72
C ALA A 84 -3.35 10.20 25.25
N LEU A 85 -2.38 9.44 25.76
CA LEU A 85 -2.04 9.43 27.18
C LEU A 85 -1.52 10.79 27.67
N ARG A 86 -0.67 11.46 26.88
CA ARG A 86 -0.22 12.83 27.17
C ARG A 86 -1.38 13.81 27.29
N VAL A 87 -2.31 13.78 26.33
CA VAL A 87 -3.48 14.66 26.33
C VAL A 87 -4.37 14.36 27.53
N ALA A 88 -4.61 13.08 27.84
CA ALA A 88 -5.37 12.65 29.00
C ALA A 88 -4.70 13.07 30.31
N GLY A 89 -3.37 12.96 30.41
CA GLY A 89 -2.58 13.40 31.56
C GLY A 89 -2.70 14.91 31.82
N VAL A 90 -2.61 15.73 30.77
CA VAL A 90 -2.81 17.18 30.87
C VAL A 90 -4.24 17.51 31.31
N ALA A 91 -5.24 16.81 30.77
CA ALA A 91 -6.64 17.00 31.16
C ALA A 91 -6.87 16.64 32.63
N ALA A 92 -6.38 15.49 33.08
CA ALA A 92 -6.44 15.04 34.48
C ALA A 92 -5.76 16.03 35.42
N TRP A 93 -4.59 16.56 35.05
CA TRP A 93 -3.90 17.59 35.83
C TRP A 93 -4.72 18.88 35.96
N LYS A 94 -5.31 19.37 34.86
CA LYS A 94 -6.16 20.56 34.87
C LYS A 94 -7.39 20.35 35.75
N GLU A 95 -8.05 19.21 35.63
CA GLU A 95 -9.21 18.89 36.45
C GLU A 95 -8.85 18.77 37.93
N ASN A 96 -7.76 18.08 38.27
CA ASN A 96 -7.25 17.98 39.63
C ASN A 96 -6.91 19.35 40.21
N LYS A 97 -6.37 20.27 39.40
CA LYS A 97 -6.11 21.65 39.81
C LYS A 97 -7.41 22.41 40.13
N GLU A 98 -8.46 22.24 39.33
CA GLU A 98 -9.77 22.84 39.58
C GLU A 98 -10.47 22.22 40.80
N LYS A 99 -10.44 20.89 40.96
CA LYS A 99 -10.92 20.19 42.15
C LYS A 99 -10.28 20.75 43.43
N LYS A 100 -8.96 20.89 43.44
CA LYS A 100 -8.23 21.48 44.58
C LYS A 100 -8.68 22.92 44.89
N LYS A 101 -8.93 23.74 43.86
CA LYS A 101 -9.47 25.09 44.06
C LYS A 101 -10.87 25.07 44.67
N ARG A 102 -11.76 24.19 44.18
CA ARG A 102 -13.12 24.04 44.74
C ARG A 102 -13.10 23.61 46.19
N VAL A 103 -12.28 22.61 46.53
CA VAL A 103 -12.08 22.16 47.92
C VAL A 103 -11.58 23.30 48.80
N ALA A 104 -10.57 24.05 48.36
CA ALA A 104 -10.06 25.20 49.11
C ALA A 104 -11.14 26.28 49.32
N ALA A 105 -11.99 26.54 48.32
CA ALA A 105 -13.08 27.50 48.43
C ALA A 105 -14.18 27.04 49.40
N CYS A 106 -14.54 25.76 49.41
CA CYS A 106 -15.49 25.18 50.39
C CYS A 106 -14.94 25.29 51.81
N LEU A 107 -13.67 24.89 52.02
CA LEU A 107 -13.02 24.97 53.33
C LEU A 107 -12.97 26.42 53.86
N ALA A 108 -12.70 27.40 52.99
CA ALA A 108 -12.71 28.82 53.35
C ALA A 108 -14.10 29.33 53.77
N ARG A 109 -15.17 28.72 53.25
CA ARG A 109 -16.57 29.03 53.62
C ARG A 109 -17.08 28.18 54.80
N SER A 110 -16.25 27.27 55.33
CA SER A 110 -16.65 26.25 56.30
C SER A 110 -17.73 25.29 55.79
N ASP A 111 -17.83 25.14 54.47
CA ASP A 111 -18.70 24.18 53.80
C ASP A 111 -17.99 22.83 53.61
N SER A 112 -18.75 21.74 53.62
CA SER A 112 -18.20 20.42 53.31
C SER A 112 -17.97 20.28 51.80
N PRO A 113 -16.76 19.89 51.34
CA PRO A 113 -16.49 19.69 49.92
C PRO A 113 -17.24 18.49 49.36
N ALA A 114 -17.56 18.54 48.06
CA ALA A 114 -18.19 17.43 47.37
C ALA A 114 -17.27 16.18 47.39
N PRO A 115 -17.82 14.97 47.65
CA PRO A 115 -17.01 13.74 47.70
C PRO A 115 -16.18 13.49 46.43
N THR A 116 -16.70 13.87 45.27
CA THR A 116 -16.02 13.71 43.96
C THR A 116 -14.76 14.56 43.83
N ASP A 117 -14.70 15.71 44.50
CA ASP A 117 -13.54 16.62 44.44
C ASP A 117 -12.40 16.16 45.37
N LEU A 118 -12.70 15.27 46.32
CA LEU A 118 -11.70 14.64 47.19
C LEU A 118 -10.94 13.51 46.48
N LEU A 119 -11.50 12.96 45.40
CA LEU A 119 -10.86 11.93 44.59
C LEU A 119 -10.12 12.56 43.41
N LEU A 120 -8.79 12.55 43.50
CA LEU A 120 -7.93 12.97 42.40
C LEU A 120 -7.93 11.91 41.30
N LEU A 121 -7.98 12.36 40.05
CA LEU A 121 -7.80 11.50 38.90
C LEU A 121 -6.34 11.07 38.78
N GLY A 122 -6.11 9.84 38.32
CA GLY A 122 -4.77 9.39 37.91
C GLY A 122 -4.27 10.20 36.72
N GLU A 123 -2.97 10.50 36.70
CA GLU A 123 -2.31 11.18 35.58
C GLU A 123 -1.68 10.11 34.67
N PRO A 124 -2.37 9.65 33.60
CA PRO A 124 -1.94 8.51 32.78
C PRO A 124 -0.60 8.75 32.04
N ASP A 125 -0.20 10.00 31.86
CA ASP A 125 1.11 10.36 31.27
C ASP A 125 2.28 10.07 32.22
N LYS A 126 2.09 10.22 33.54
CA LYS A 126 3.15 10.01 34.54
C LYS A 126 3.13 8.62 35.12
N ASN A 127 1.94 8.13 35.41
CA ASN A 127 1.71 6.83 36.05
C ASN A 127 0.65 6.08 35.22
N PRO A 128 1.03 5.57 34.03
CA PRO A 128 0.12 4.80 33.20
C PRO A 128 -0.30 3.51 33.90
N THR A 129 -1.56 3.13 33.71
CA THR A 129 -2.08 1.82 34.10
C THR A 129 -1.41 0.73 33.25
N ILE A 130 -1.40 -0.53 33.70
CA ILE A 130 -0.81 -1.67 32.96
C ILE A 130 -1.29 -1.72 31.50
N LEU A 131 -2.60 -1.52 31.27
CA LEU A 131 -3.19 -1.51 29.92
C LEU A 131 -2.71 -0.33 29.07
N GLU A 132 -2.56 0.84 29.68
CA GLU A 132 -2.07 2.06 29.02
C GLU A 132 -0.59 1.93 28.67
N ALA A 133 0.22 1.37 29.59
CA ALA A 133 1.62 1.08 29.35
C ALA A 133 1.78 0.08 28.20
N ALA A 134 0.98 -0.99 28.17
CA ALA A 134 0.97 -1.94 27.06
C ALA A 134 0.63 -1.27 25.73
N SER A 135 -0.30 -0.31 25.72
CA SER A 135 -0.67 0.42 24.49
C SER A 135 0.48 1.26 23.88
N MET A 136 1.54 1.56 24.64
CA MET A 136 2.73 2.25 24.14
C MET A 136 3.79 1.30 23.58
N THR A 137 3.59 -0.01 23.68
CA THR A 137 4.52 -1.01 23.17
C THR A 137 3.98 -1.66 21.90
N PRO A 138 4.85 -2.28 21.08
CA PRO A 138 4.40 -3.05 19.93
C PRO A 138 3.38 -4.13 20.28
N GLU A 139 3.52 -4.73 21.46
CA GLU A 139 2.64 -5.79 21.97
C GLU A 139 1.23 -5.26 22.22
N GLY A 140 1.04 -4.00 22.63
CA GLY A 140 -0.30 -3.41 22.73
C GLY A 140 -1.03 -3.27 21.39
N HIS A 141 -0.33 -3.46 20.27
CA HIS A 141 -0.83 -3.31 18.91
C HIS A 141 -0.69 -4.61 18.12
N HIS A 142 -1.26 -5.70 18.67
CA HIS A 142 -1.16 -7.05 18.12
C HIS A 142 -1.49 -7.16 16.63
N GLU A 143 -2.50 -6.44 16.14
CA GLU A 143 -2.88 -6.46 14.71
C GLU A 143 -1.74 -5.98 13.80
N TYR A 144 -1.14 -4.84 14.14
CA TYR A 144 -0.02 -4.27 13.39
C TYR A 144 1.25 -5.08 13.56
N LEU A 145 1.50 -5.60 14.76
CA LEU A 145 2.65 -6.46 15.05
C LEU A 145 2.56 -7.77 14.26
N HIS A 146 1.39 -8.40 14.21
CA HIS A 146 1.17 -9.61 13.42
C HIS A 146 1.40 -9.36 11.94
N ALA A 147 0.93 -8.23 11.41
CA ALA A 147 1.19 -7.84 10.03
C ALA A 147 2.70 -7.67 9.75
N VAL A 148 3.47 -7.07 10.67
CA VAL A 148 4.94 -6.96 10.52
C VAL A 148 5.55 -8.36 10.46
N LEU A 149 5.23 -9.24 11.40
CA LEU A 149 5.79 -10.59 11.48
C LEU A 149 5.43 -11.44 10.27
N GLN A 150 4.21 -11.28 9.74
CA GLN A 150 3.77 -11.98 8.54
C GLN A 150 4.59 -11.56 7.32
N VAL A 151 4.74 -10.25 7.09
CA VAL A 151 5.51 -9.73 5.96
C VAL A 151 7.00 -10.08 6.09
N GLU A 152 7.56 -10.05 7.32
CA GLU A 152 8.94 -10.48 7.57
C GLU A 152 9.13 -11.98 7.29
N LYS A 153 8.17 -12.81 7.67
CA LYS A 153 8.21 -14.27 7.41
C LYS A 153 8.09 -14.58 5.92
N GLU A 154 7.21 -13.89 5.20
CA GLU A 154 7.06 -14.02 3.75
C GLU A 154 8.35 -13.57 3.04
N SER A 155 8.96 -12.47 3.49
CA SER A 155 10.25 -12.00 2.98
C SER A 155 11.37 -13.02 3.20
N ASN A 156 11.41 -13.69 4.36
CA ASN A 156 12.45 -14.66 4.68
C ASN A 156 12.26 -16.01 3.95
N ARG A 157 11.02 -16.48 3.79
CA ARG A 157 10.73 -17.74 3.08
C ARG A 157 11.08 -17.67 1.59
N GLU A 158 10.90 -16.51 0.97
CA GLU A 158 11.24 -16.34 -0.45
C GLU A 158 12.77 -16.29 -0.67
N LEU A 159 13.54 -15.80 0.31
CA LEU A 159 15.00 -15.89 0.31
C LEU A 159 15.49 -17.35 0.47
N GLU A 160 14.82 -18.15 1.31
CA GLU A 160 15.13 -19.57 1.48
C GLU A 160 14.77 -20.41 0.24
N GLY A 161 13.62 -20.14 -0.41
CA GLY A 161 13.23 -20.79 -1.66
C GLY A 161 14.14 -20.47 -2.85
N GLU A 162 14.82 -19.31 -2.86
CA GLU A 162 15.87 -19.00 -3.84
C GLU A 162 17.20 -19.74 -3.58
N LEU A 163 17.47 -20.15 -2.33
CA LEU A 163 18.65 -20.92 -1.93
C LEU A 163 18.45 -22.44 -2.13
N GLU A 164 17.21 -22.93 -2.16
CA GLU A 164 16.87 -24.35 -2.33
C GLU A 164 17.21 -24.93 -3.71
N GLY A 165 17.60 -24.08 -4.68
CA GLY A 165 18.18 -24.52 -5.96
C GLY A 165 19.64 -25.00 -5.88
N LYS A 166 20.28 -24.92 -4.70
CA LYS A 166 21.63 -25.44 -4.45
C LYS A 166 21.60 -26.38 -3.24
N LEU A 167 21.42 -27.66 -3.56
CA LEU A 167 21.81 -28.86 -2.82
C LEU A 167 22.61 -28.60 -1.53
N ILE A 168 21.95 -28.75 -0.38
CA ILE A 168 22.60 -29.32 0.81
C ILE A 168 21.66 -30.40 1.34
N GLU A 169 21.95 -31.64 0.95
CA GLU A 169 21.42 -32.83 1.62
C GLU A 169 21.93 -32.81 3.07
N PHE A 170 21.03 -32.64 4.03
CA PHE A 170 21.32 -32.97 5.43
C PHE A 170 20.76 -34.37 5.72
N PRO A 171 21.59 -35.33 6.19
CA PRO A 171 21.09 -36.64 6.59
C PRO A 171 20.26 -36.54 7.88
N GLU A 172 19.06 -37.08 7.80
CA GLU A 172 18.20 -37.59 8.87
C GLU A 172 18.47 -37.09 10.31
N LEU A 173 17.72 -36.07 10.72
CA LEU A 173 17.36 -35.91 12.14
C LEU A 173 15.87 -36.22 12.29
N LYS A 174 15.61 -37.42 12.84
CA LYS A 174 14.29 -37.91 13.23
C LYS A 174 13.66 -36.97 14.26
N ALA A 175 12.94 -35.96 13.81
CA ALA A 175 12.04 -35.19 14.65
C ALA A 175 10.69 -35.91 14.72
N ARG A 176 10.52 -36.63 15.84
CA ARG A 176 9.24 -37.12 16.34
C ARG A 176 8.16 -36.03 16.25
N GLU A 177 7.05 -36.40 15.60
CA GLU A 177 5.69 -36.22 16.12
C GLU A 177 5.30 -34.80 16.61
N ILE A 178 4.75 -33.98 15.72
CA ILE A 178 3.67 -33.04 16.07
C ILE A 178 2.60 -33.12 14.98
N PHE A 179 1.66 -34.05 15.15
CA PHE A 179 0.37 -34.05 14.47
C PHE A 179 -0.49 -32.91 15.04
N THR A 180 -0.76 -31.87 14.24
CA THR A 180 -1.97 -31.05 14.43
C THR A 180 -2.98 -31.46 13.37
N ARG A 181 -3.88 -32.33 13.80
CA ARG A 181 -5.07 -32.81 13.08
C ARG A 181 -6.08 -31.66 13.04
N LEU A 182 -6.24 -30.98 11.92
CA LEU A 182 -7.44 -30.20 11.63
C LEU A 182 -8.12 -30.83 10.41
N GLY A 183 -9.27 -31.44 10.65
CA GLY A 183 -10.00 -32.23 9.68
C GLY A 183 -10.47 -31.42 8.47
N ASN A 184 -10.31 -31.99 7.28
CA ASN A 184 -11.42 -32.55 6.50
C ASN A 184 -10.89 -32.89 5.10
N THR A 185 -10.57 -34.15 4.91
CA THR A 185 -10.52 -34.78 3.58
C THR A 185 -11.95 -34.90 3.07
N TYR A 186 -12.30 -34.18 2.00
CA TYR A 186 -13.41 -34.63 1.15
C TYR A 186 -12.86 -35.61 0.13
N GLN A 187 -13.07 -36.89 0.45
CA GLN A 187 -13.10 -37.98 -0.50
C GLN A 187 -14.13 -37.66 -1.59
N ARG A 188 -13.73 -37.91 -2.82
CA ARG A 188 -14.53 -37.76 -4.03
C ARG A 188 -15.28 -39.07 -4.24
N GLU A 189 -16.58 -39.10 -3.97
CA GLU A 189 -17.44 -40.23 -4.35
C GLU A 189 -18.69 -39.72 -5.08
N ASP A 190 -18.79 -40.15 -6.34
CA ASP A 190 -19.95 -40.03 -7.20
C ASP A 190 -21.13 -40.84 -6.62
N VAL A 191 -22.18 -40.16 -6.17
CA VAL A 191 -23.52 -40.76 -6.07
C VAL A 191 -24.54 -39.70 -6.48
N GLY A 192 -25.29 -39.99 -7.55
CA GLY A 192 -26.27 -39.08 -8.10
C GLY A 192 -27.45 -38.80 -7.17
N VAL A 193 -28.12 -37.67 -7.44
CA VAL A 193 -29.58 -37.46 -7.49
C VAL A 193 -29.94 -36.02 -7.07
N LYS A 194 -30.58 -35.33 -8.04
CA LYS A 194 -31.54 -34.21 -8.00
C LYS A 194 -31.08 -32.81 -7.57
N TYR A 195 -30.94 -32.00 -8.63
CA TYR A 195 -31.09 -30.54 -8.68
C TYR A 195 -32.16 -30.00 -7.73
N ILE A 196 -31.78 -29.05 -6.88
CA ILE A 196 -32.67 -28.01 -6.35
C ILE A 196 -31.97 -26.68 -6.64
N GLU A 197 -32.57 -25.93 -7.56
CA GLU A 197 -32.14 -24.64 -8.05
C GLU A 197 -32.61 -23.56 -7.06
N SER A 198 -31.71 -23.02 -6.27
CA SER A 198 -31.99 -21.88 -5.38
C SER A 198 -31.13 -20.70 -5.81
N SER A 199 -31.68 -19.84 -6.68
CA SER A 199 -31.01 -18.64 -7.18
C SER A 199 -30.66 -17.66 -6.04
N PRO A 200 -29.57 -16.87 -6.16
CA PRO A 200 -29.29 -15.79 -5.22
C PRO A 200 -30.28 -14.62 -5.38
N ILE A 201 -30.75 -14.09 -4.25
CA ILE A 201 -31.58 -12.88 -4.16
C ILE A 201 -30.77 -11.69 -4.72
N ARG A 202 -31.31 -11.02 -5.74
CA ARG A 202 -30.78 -9.75 -6.25
C ARG A 202 -31.30 -8.60 -5.37
N GLU A 203 -30.42 -7.93 -4.64
CA GLU A 203 -30.75 -6.65 -4.01
C GLU A 203 -30.76 -5.55 -5.07
N THR A 204 -31.93 -4.94 -5.24
CA THR A 204 -32.20 -3.77 -6.08
C THR A 204 -31.69 -2.52 -5.39
N PHE A 205 -30.67 -1.87 -5.93
CA PHE A 205 -30.30 -0.50 -5.54
C PHE A 205 -31.32 0.47 -6.14
N VAL A 206 -32.05 1.14 -5.25
CA VAL A 206 -32.94 2.26 -5.57
C VAL A 206 -32.07 3.48 -5.83
N GLU A 207 -32.11 3.99 -7.06
CA GLU A 207 -31.69 5.36 -7.39
C GLU A 207 -32.74 6.34 -6.86
N SER A 208 -32.33 7.28 -6.01
CA SER A 208 -33.14 8.45 -5.69
C SER A 208 -32.30 9.72 -5.86
N SER A 209 -32.82 10.56 -6.76
CA SER A 209 -32.36 11.81 -7.32
C SER A 209 -32.28 12.99 -6.35
N ASP A 210 -31.30 13.87 -6.62
CA ASP A 210 -31.45 15.31 -6.89
C ASP A 210 -32.28 16.19 -5.92
N VAL A 211 -31.58 17.05 -5.17
CA VAL A 211 -32.10 18.32 -4.62
C VAL A 211 -31.00 19.37 -4.76
N GLU A 212 -31.23 20.30 -5.67
CA GLU A 212 -30.59 21.61 -5.72
C GLU A 212 -30.97 22.43 -4.48
N SER A 213 -30.01 23.12 -3.88
CA SER A 213 -30.26 24.29 -3.02
C SER A 213 -29.08 25.24 -3.13
N ASP A 214 -29.23 26.14 -4.10
CA ASP A 214 -28.48 27.37 -4.27
C ASP A 214 -28.93 28.39 -3.21
N ALA A 215 -27.98 29.10 -2.59
CA ALA A 215 -28.07 30.46 -2.02
C ALA A 215 -27.09 30.66 -0.85
N GLY A 216 -26.16 31.62 -0.99
CA GLY A 216 -25.57 32.27 0.17
C GLY A 216 -24.15 32.83 -0.01
N SER A 217 -24.01 33.88 -0.82
CA SER A 217 -22.84 34.76 -0.84
C SER A 217 -22.48 35.31 0.54
N ILE A 218 -21.19 35.39 0.88
CA ILE A 218 -20.61 36.50 1.65
C ILE A 218 -19.17 36.69 1.20
N ASP A 219 -18.98 37.78 0.46
CA ASP A 219 -17.70 38.44 0.26
C ASP A 219 -17.57 39.52 1.36
N SER A 220 -16.34 39.95 1.66
CA SER A 220 -15.99 41.17 2.44
C SER A 220 -16.01 41.11 3.99
N ILE A 221 -14.82 41.01 4.61
CA ILE A 221 -14.45 41.89 5.74
C ILE A 221 -13.03 42.42 5.53
N SER A 222 -12.98 43.73 5.35
CA SER A 222 -11.82 44.61 5.28
C SER A 222 -11.22 44.94 6.67
N ARG A 223 -9.90 45.17 6.68
CA ARG A 223 -9.11 46.20 7.40
C ARG A 223 -9.60 46.72 8.77
N ASN A 224 -8.75 46.56 9.79
CA ASN A 224 -8.12 47.57 10.67
C ASN A 224 -7.36 46.78 11.77
N ALA A 225 -6.09 47.03 12.10
CA ALA A 225 -5.59 48.25 12.69
C ALA A 225 -4.07 48.41 12.52
N ASP A 226 -3.67 49.65 12.25
CA ASP A 226 -2.36 50.20 12.58
C ASP A 226 -2.06 50.07 14.06
N LEU A 227 -0.85 49.61 14.41
CA LEU A 227 -0.14 50.08 15.60
C LEU A 227 1.32 50.31 15.24
N SER A 228 1.59 51.57 14.94
CA SER A 228 2.89 52.22 14.98
C SER A 228 3.54 52.14 16.37
N HIS A 229 4.88 52.08 16.38
CA HIS A 229 5.81 52.37 17.50
C HIS A 229 5.85 51.41 18.70
N LEU A 230 7.00 50.74 18.89
CA LEU A 230 8.04 51.23 19.81
C LEU A 230 9.32 50.38 19.71
N ILE A 231 10.38 51.00 19.19
CA ILE A 231 11.77 50.56 19.32
C ILE A 231 12.24 50.94 20.74
N ILE A 232 12.69 49.99 21.55
CA ILE A 232 13.79 50.19 22.52
C ILE A 232 14.62 48.91 22.59
N TYR A 233 15.74 48.88 21.86
CA TYR A 233 16.89 48.05 22.21
C TYR A 233 17.68 48.79 23.30
N ARG A 234 17.91 48.15 24.45
CA ARG A 234 18.98 48.57 25.37
C ARG A 234 19.79 47.34 25.78
N ASN A 235 21.06 47.37 25.38
CA ASN A 235 22.07 46.34 25.62
C ASN A 235 22.39 46.17 27.12
N PRO A 236 22.89 44.99 27.51
CA PRO A 236 23.44 44.74 28.84
C PRO A 236 24.86 45.32 28.98
N VAL A 237 25.17 45.85 30.16
CA VAL A 237 26.53 45.93 30.72
C VAL A 237 26.55 45.06 31.96
#